data_AF-A0A7Z3BP76-F1
#
_entry.id   AF-A0A7Z3BP76-F1
#
_cell.length_a   1.000
_cell.length_b   1.000
_cell.length_c   1.000
_cell.angle_alpha   90.00
_cell.angle_beta   90.00
_cell.angle_gamma   90.00
#
_symmetry.space_group_name_H-M   'P 1'
#
loop_
_entity.id
_entity.type
_entity.pdbx_description
1 polymer ?
#
loop_
_entity_poly.entity_id
_entity_poly.type
_entity_poly.pdbx_seq_one_letter_code
_entity_poly.pdbx_strand_id
1 'polypeptide(L)' 'MSNIRQVQWVPGRPERLRQGMVMATMVFDEELIFLIGDFMDEAYRDHLMDRCLKWAWLIQPHELTWLEDMASRKTRTQE' A
#
# COMPACT_ATOMS: atom_id res chain seq x y z
N MET A 1 -6.15 9.16 -14.88
CA MET A 1 -5.92 9.23 -13.42
C MET A 1 -6.76 8.15 -12.79
N SER A 2 -6.11 7.15 -12.18
CA SER A 2 -6.81 6.05 -11.52
C SER A 2 -7.60 6.62 -10.34
N ASN A 3 -8.90 6.31 -10.26
CA ASN A 3 -9.78 6.82 -9.21
C ASN A 3 -9.53 6.02 -7.93
N ILE A 4 -8.77 6.59 -6.98
CA ILE A 4 -8.39 5.97 -5.70
C ILE A 4 -9.58 5.51 -4.84
N ARG A 5 -10.81 5.88 -5.22
CA ARG A 5 -12.03 5.53 -4.49
C ARG A 5 -12.43 4.07 -4.62
N GLN A 6 -11.91 3.33 -5.62
CA GLN A 6 -12.24 1.92 -5.81
C GLN A 6 -10.99 1.08 -5.99
N VAL A 7 -10.43 0.66 -4.85
CA VAL A 7 -9.37 -0.35 -4.82
C VAL A 7 -9.95 -1.70 -5.24
N GLN A 8 -9.26 -2.39 -6.15
CA GLN A 8 -9.63 -3.75 -6.57
C GLN A 8 -9.01 -4.74 -5.60
N TRP A 9 -9.80 -5.21 -4.65
CA TRP A 9 -9.36 -6.19 -3.66
C TRP A 9 -9.10 -7.55 -4.29
N VAL A 10 -7.92 -8.08 -4.00
CA VAL A 10 -7.49 -9.43 -4.33
C VAL A 10 -7.56 -10.29 -3.06
N PRO A 11 -8.31 -11.41 -3.05
CA PRO A 11 -8.38 -12.31 -1.90
C PRO A 11 -7.03 -12.94 -1.55
N GLY A 12 -6.81 -13.19 -0.25
CA GLY A 12 -5.60 -13.81 0.28
C GLY A 12 -4.47 -12.81 0.54
N ARG A 13 -3.25 -13.34 0.68
CA ARG A 13 -2.04 -12.54 0.91
C ARG A 13 -1.30 -12.24 -0.40
N PRO A 14 -0.63 -11.08 -0.53
CA PRO A 14 0.26 -10.84 -1.67
C PRO A 14 1.49 -11.75 -1.59
N GLU A 15 2.19 -11.94 -2.71
CA GLU A 15 3.46 -12.68 -2.71
C GLU A 15 4.57 -11.93 -1.95
N ARG A 16 4.56 -10.60 -2.04
CA ARG A 16 5.49 -9.70 -1.34
C ARG A 16 4.77 -8.41 -1.01
N LEU A 17 5.00 -7.88 0.20
CA LEU A 17 4.57 -6.54 0.55
C LEU A 17 5.41 -5.51 -0.19
N ARG A 18 4.74 -4.47 -0.70
CA ARG A 18 5.36 -3.33 -1.36
C ARG A 18 4.66 -2.05 -0.92
N GLN A 19 5.41 -0.96 -0.92
CA GLN A 19 4.89 0.37 -0.68
C GLN A 19 3.72 0.68 -1.63
N GLY A 20 2.69 1.34 -1.11
CA GLY A 20 1.49 1.69 -1.87
C GLY A 20 0.43 0.59 -1.94
N MET A 21 0.69 -0.58 -1.35
CA MET A 21 -0.35 -1.57 -1.10
C MET A 21 -1.22 -1.20 0.10
N VAL A 22 -2.45 -1.69 0.11
CA VAL A 22 -3.30 -1.78 1.30
C VAL A 22 -3.64 -3.23 1.58
N MET A 23 -3.75 -3.58 2.85
CA MET A 23 -4.00 -4.94 3.30
C MET A 23 -5.06 -4.95 4.39
N ALA A 24 -6.07 -5.81 4.25
CA ALA A 24 -7.02 -6.10 5.30
C ALA A 24 -6.60 -7.37 6.04
N THR A 25 -6.53 -7.29 7.36
CA THR A 25 -6.03 -8.36 8.24
C THR A 25 -6.88 -8.48 9.49
N MET A 26 -6.92 -9.68 10.06
CA MET A 26 -7.69 -9.96 11.28
C MET A 26 -6.81 -9.81 12.52
N VAL A 27 -7.09 -8.81 13.36
CA VAL A 27 -6.35 -8.55 14.60
C VAL A 27 -7.36 -8.40 15.73
N PHE A 28 -7.20 -9.20 16.80
CA PHE A 28 -8.15 -9.24 17.93
C PHE A 28 -9.63 -9.38 17.51
N ASP A 29 -9.90 -10.26 16.55
CA ASP A 29 -11.24 -10.52 16.00
C ASP A 29 -11.90 -9.33 15.25
N GLU A 30 -11.10 -8.29 14.94
CA GLU A 30 -11.52 -7.17 14.10
C GLU A 30 -10.73 -7.12 12.78
N GLU A 31 -11.42 -6.78 11.68
CA GLU A 31 -10.77 -6.50 10.39
C GLU A 31 -10.18 -5.10 10.42
N LEU A 32 -8.85 -5.02 10.36
CA LEU A 32 -8.10 -3.76 10.26
C LEU A 32 -7.50 -3.61 8.86
N ILE A 33 -7.48 -2.38 8.36
CA ILE A 33 -6.86 -2.02 7.08
C ILE A 33 -5.54 -1.29 7.34
N PHE A 34 -4.45 -1.83 6.80
CA PHE A 34 -3.11 -1.25 6.88
C PHE A 34 -2.69 -0.70 5.53
N LEU A 35 -2.13 0.51 5.53
CA LEU A 35 -1.39 1.07 4.41
C LEU A 35 0.07 0.66 4.54
N ILE A 36 0.61 0.06 3.47
CA ILE A 36 2.00 -0.39 3.44
C ILE A 36 2.88 0.76 2.97
N GLY A 37 3.67 1.29 3.91
CA GLY A 37 4.73 2.27 3.67
C GLY A 37 6.11 1.63 3.63
N ASP A 38 7.14 2.42 3.97
CA ASP A 38 8.55 2.04 3.81
C ASP A 38 9.07 1.17 4.97
N PHE A 39 8.73 1.52 6.20
CA PHE A 39 9.29 0.87 7.38
C PHE A 39 8.28 -0.04 8.07
N MET A 40 8.63 -1.32 8.19
CA MET A 40 7.93 -2.30 9.00
C MET A 40 8.96 -3.28 9.57
N ASP A 41 8.93 -3.48 10.90
CA ASP A 41 9.71 -4.53 11.55
C ASP A 41 9.39 -5.90 10.93
N GLU A 42 10.40 -6.76 10.71
CA GLU A 42 10.20 -8.02 9.98
C GLU A 42 9.27 -9.00 10.70
N ALA A 43 9.34 -9.07 12.04
CA ALA A 43 8.46 -9.96 12.79
C ALA A 43 7.00 -9.46 12.72
N TYR A 44 6.82 -8.14 12.74
CA TYR A 44 5.49 -7.55 12.56
C TYR A 44 4.95 -7.75 11.14
N ARG A 45 5.82 -7.65 10.13
CA ARG A 45 5.51 -7.90 8.72
C ARG A 45 4.96 -9.31 8.50
N ASP A 46 5.67 -10.31 9.01
CA ASP A 46 5.30 -11.70 8.81
C ASP A 46 3.99 -12.02 9.56
N HIS A 47 3.80 -11.46 10.76
CA HIS A 47 2.55 -11.57 11.51
C HIS A 47 1.33 -10.99 10.76
N LEU A 48 1.50 -9.82 10.12
CA LEU A 48 0.44 -9.21 9.31
C LEU A 48 0.11 -10.05 8.06
N MET A 49 1.13 -10.61 7.41
CA MET A 49 0.99 -11.44 6.21
C MET A 49 0.25 -12.74 6.46
N ASP A 50 0.50 -13.38 7.61
CA ASP A 50 -0.15 -14.65 7.98
C ASP A 50 -1.65 -14.49 8.27
N ARG A 51 -2.08 -13.28 8.65
CA ARG A 51 -3.46 -12.94 8.98
C ARG A 51 -4.18 -12.14 7.88
N CYS A 52 -3.52 -11.95 6.75
CA CYS A 52 -4.05 -11.20 5.62
C CYS A 52 -5.25 -11.91 4.99
N LEU A 53 -6.37 -11.19 4.89
CA LEU A 53 -7.61 -11.66 4.27
C LEU A 53 -7.67 -11.30 2.78
N LYS A 54 -7.22 -10.09 2.46
CA LYS A 54 -7.23 -9.51 1.10
C LYS A 54 -6.27 -8.32 1.04
N TRP A 55 -5.81 -8.01 -0.15
CA TRP A 55 -4.95 -6.86 -0.39
C TRP A 55 -5.36 -6.14 -1.67
N ALA A 56 -4.90 -4.91 -1.86
CA ALA A 56 -5.09 -4.17 -3.09
C ALA A 56 -3.94 -3.18 -3.31
N TRP A 57 -3.80 -2.72 -4.54
CA TRP A 57 -3.01 -1.53 -4.82
C TRP A 57 -3.82 -0.29 -4.50
N LEU A 58 -3.34 0.53 -3.56
CA LEU A 58 -3.82 1.90 -3.41
C LEU A 58 -3.16 2.81 -4.44
N ILE A 59 -1.86 2.59 -4.65
CA ILE A 59 -1.06 3.20 -5.71
C ILE A 59 -0.06 2.17 -6.22
N GLN A 60 0.00 1.96 -7.53
CA GLN A 60 0.96 1.04 -8.11
C GLN A 60 2.37 1.68 -8.15
N PRO A 61 3.46 0.88 -8.14
CA PRO A 61 4.82 1.43 -8.11
C PRO A 61 5.12 2.43 -9.23
N HIS A 62 4.61 2.20 -10.45
CA HIS A 62 4.81 3.11 -11.56
C HIS A 62 4.02 4.43 -11.42
N GLU A 63 2.88 4.38 -10.73
CA GLU A 63 2.10 5.58 -10.39
C GLU A 63 2.77 6.38 -9.27
N LEU A 64 3.47 5.70 -8.35
CA LEU A 64 4.25 6.34 -7.29
C LEU A 64 5.42 7.14 -7.87
N THR A 65 6.21 6.56 -8.78
CA THR A 65 7.29 7.27 -9.47
C THR A 65 6.78 8.50 -10.22
N TRP A 66 5.61 8.38 -10.87
CA TRP A 66 5.00 9.53 -11.54
C TRP A 66 4.59 10.64 -10.57
N LEU A 67 4.04 10.29 -9.39
CA LEU A 67 3.70 11.28 -8.36
C LEU A 67 4.94 11.98 -7.79
N GLU A 68 6.00 11.22 -7.52
CA GLU A 68 7.28 11.77 -7.07
C GLU A 68 7.84 12.77 -8.08
N ASP A 69 7.89 12.37 -9.36
CA ASP A 69 8.32 13.24 -10.46
C ASP A 69 7.48 14.52 -10.57
N MET A 70 6.15 14.43 -10.44
CA MET A 70 5.28 15.60 -10.44
C MET A 70 5.54 16.52 -9.24
N ALA A 71 5.72 15.94 -8.05
CA ALA A 71 6.00 16.71 -6.84
C ALA A 71 7.31 17.48 -6.98
N SER A 72 8.36 16.82 -7.50
CA SER A 72 9.67 17.43 -7.76
C SER A 72 9.66 18.51 -8.85
N ARG A 73 8.76 18.42 -9.83
CA ARG A 73 8.63 19.46 -10.87
C ARG A 73 8.01 20.76 -10.34
N LYS A 74 7.07 20.66 -9.38
CA LYS A 74 6.43 21.85 -8.79
C LYS A 74 7.40 22.68 -7.95
N THR A 75 8.33 22.05 -7.25
CA THR A 75 9.40 22.74 -6.50
C THR A 75 10.33 23.51 -7.44
N ARG A 76 10.64 22.95 -8.60
CA ARG A 76 11.58 23.53 -9.57
C ARG A 76 11.03 24.72 -10.38
N THR A 77 9.73 25.00 -10.29
CA THR A 77 9.09 26.13 -11.00
C THR A 77 8.86 27.33 -10.06
N GLN A 78 9.22 27.21 -8.78
CA GLN A 78 9.14 28.28 -7.78
C GLN A 78 10.53 28.84 -7.38
N GLU A 79 11.59 28.44 -8.08
CA GLU A 79 12.93 29.03 -8.01
C GLU A 79 13.21 29.95 -9.21
#